data_AF-A0A4P7W8H4-F1
#
_entry.id   AF-A0A4P7W8H4-F1
#
_cell.length_a   1.000
_cell.length_b   1.000
_cell.length_c   1.000
_cell.angle_alpha   90.00
_cell.angle_beta   90.00
_cell.angle_gamma   90.00
#
_symmetry.space_group_name_H-M   'P 1'
#
loop_
_entity.id
_entity.type
_entity.pdbx_description
1 polymer ?
#
loop_
_entity_poly.entity_id
_entity_poly.type
_entity_poly.pdbx_seq_one_letter_code
_entity_poly.pdbx_strand_id
1 'polypeptide(L)'
;MELWLQTRGLTSDYAFLGEAPPERWWTKTAYQSATSFELPTLILERYSVGKWRCFVSAIPSRRRDRVNTRIRYSLVLQGSCADQEILFKLLGHVLEVFRTNPVVENSLLTDLLDDLIRDKADEWLSCATKEVKQCVNLLERKMAQLQDLPLKRELSDQLQKFLTGTRESAQLIAMFNFIASEDSPSVAELRTLWNFSQGNILLLASPVDGGNIDNIFLVKAPPMSVSVPNVTDDRKKTTQRYFTFCFLGFVIIVTILIGCLVAR
;
A
#
# COMPACT_ATOMS: atom_id res chain seq x y z
N MET A 1 -16.14 2.23 13.77
CA MET A 1 -14.88 2.11 13.00
C MET A 1 -13.69 2.37 13.92
N GLU A 2 -12.48 1.91 13.60
CA GLU A 2 -11.24 2.34 14.25
C GLU A 2 -10.42 3.21 13.30
N LEU A 3 -9.81 4.28 13.81
CA LEU A 3 -9.10 5.28 13.03
C LEU A 3 -7.82 5.73 13.73
N TRP A 4 -6.74 5.79 12.97
CA TRP A 4 -5.47 6.37 13.39
C TRP A 4 -5.03 7.44 12.39
N LEU A 5 -4.62 8.58 12.92
CA LEU A 5 -4.17 9.73 12.14
C LEU A 5 -2.67 9.91 12.36
N GLN A 6 -1.90 9.85 11.27
CA GLN A 6 -0.48 10.20 11.26
C GLN A 6 -0.31 11.59 10.68
N THR A 7 0.50 12.41 11.35
CA THR A 7 0.88 13.73 10.84
C THR A 7 2.23 14.16 11.41
N ARG A 8 2.69 15.35 11.02
CA ARG A 8 3.90 15.99 11.49
C ARG A 8 3.56 17.29 12.21
N GLY A 9 4.41 17.66 13.18
CA GLY A 9 4.42 18.98 13.79
C GLY A 9 5.33 19.95 13.03
N LEU A 10 5.55 21.12 13.60
CA LEU A 10 6.60 22.05 13.17
C LEU A 10 7.99 21.51 13.54
N THR A 11 8.07 20.78 14.65
CA THR A 11 9.32 20.34 15.30
C THR A 11 9.41 18.83 15.48
N SER A 12 8.28 18.14 15.40
CA SER A 12 8.17 16.68 15.57
C SER A 12 8.03 15.99 14.23
N ASP A 13 8.66 14.84 14.05
CA ASP A 13 8.57 14.01 12.85
C ASP A 13 7.20 13.34 12.67
N TYR A 14 6.98 12.71 11.50
CA TYR A 14 5.74 12.01 11.21
C TYR A 14 5.51 10.86 12.20
N ALA A 15 4.48 11.00 13.03
CA ALA A 15 4.05 9.95 13.95
C ALA A 15 2.52 9.93 14.06
N PHE A 16 1.99 8.83 14.63
CA PHE A 16 0.58 8.73 14.93
C PHE A 16 0.24 9.64 16.09
N LEU A 17 -0.90 10.32 16.00
CA LEU A 17 -1.45 11.05 17.13
C LEU A 17 -2.00 10.04 18.14
N GLY A 18 -1.33 9.94 19.30
CA GLY A 18 -1.71 9.02 20.36
C GLY A 18 -1.16 7.62 20.11
N GLU A 19 -2.00 6.60 20.29
CA GLU A 19 -1.59 5.22 20.07
C GLU A 19 -1.43 4.95 18.57
N ALA A 20 -0.38 4.22 18.19
CA ALA A 20 -0.23 3.72 16.83
C ALA A 20 -1.13 2.49 16.61
N PRO A 21 -1.52 2.18 15.36
CA PRO A 21 -2.22 0.94 15.07
C PRO A 21 -1.37 -0.28 15.47
N PRO A 22 -1.98 -1.40 15.91
CA PRO A 22 -1.26 -2.58 16.39
C PRO A 22 -0.30 -3.19 15.35
N GLU A 23 -0.64 -3.09 14.06
CA GLU A 23 0.18 -3.59 12.96
C GLU A 23 0.24 -2.54 11.84
N ARG A 24 1.43 -2.31 11.28
CA ARG A 24 1.64 -1.52 10.06
C ARG A 24 1.49 -2.38 8.81
N TRP A 25 0.32 -2.99 8.66
CA TRP A 25 0.07 -3.99 7.61
C TRP A 25 0.28 -3.46 6.18
N TRP A 26 0.13 -2.16 5.96
CA TRP A 26 0.36 -1.51 4.66
C TRP A 26 1.84 -1.38 4.31
N THR A 27 2.76 -1.64 5.24
CA THR A 27 4.20 -1.65 4.97
C THR A 27 4.73 -3.04 4.63
N LYS A 28 3.86 -4.01 4.31
CA LYS A 28 4.29 -5.32 3.79
C LYS A 28 5.00 -5.15 2.43
N THR A 29 5.92 -6.06 2.14
CA THR A 29 6.84 -5.97 0.98
C THR A 29 6.14 -5.71 -0.35
N ALA A 30 4.99 -6.34 -0.60
CA ALA A 30 4.24 -6.17 -1.85
C ALA A 30 3.75 -4.73 -2.07
N TYR A 31 3.49 -3.97 -1.01
CA TYR A 31 3.06 -2.57 -1.11
C TYR A 31 4.25 -1.62 -1.20
N GLN A 32 5.30 -1.89 -0.42
CA GLN A 32 6.49 -1.04 -0.34
C GLN A 32 7.23 -0.90 -1.68
N SER A 33 7.25 -1.93 -2.51
CA SER A 33 7.86 -1.87 -3.84
C SER A 33 6.99 -1.14 -4.86
N ALA A 34 5.66 -1.17 -4.69
CA ALA A 34 4.72 -0.59 -5.65
C ALA A 34 4.50 0.92 -5.44
N THR A 35 4.87 1.48 -4.29
CA THR A 35 4.45 2.82 -3.89
C THR A 35 5.49 3.53 -3.00
N SER A 36 5.49 4.86 -3.02
CA SER A 36 6.10 5.68 -1.97
C SER A 36 5.00 6.25 -1.08
N PHE A 37 5.02 5.95 0.21
CA PHE A 37 4.02 6.47 1.15
C PHE A 37 4.10 7.99 1.37
N GLU A 38 5.11 8.66 0.83
CA GLU A 38 5.19 10.13 0.79
C GLU A 38 4.32 10.75 -0.32
N LEU A 39 3.85 9.93 -1.25
CA LEU A 39 2.99 10.31 -2.38
C LEU A 39 1.56 9.79 -2.15
N PRO A 40 0.55 10.33 -2.87
CA PRO A 40 -0.84 9.90 -2.79
C PRO A 40 -1.05 8.40 -3.01
N THR A 41 -1.26 7.64 -1.93
CA THR A 41 -1.50 6.18 -1.99
C THR A 41 -2.83 5.86 -1.33
N LEU A 42 -3.56 4.92 -1.91
CA LEU A 42 -4.75 4.32 -1.33
C LEU A 42 -4.60 2.80 -1.33
N ILE A 43 -4.83 2.15 -0.20
CA ILE A 43 -4.84 0.68 -0.08
C ILE A 43 -6.05 0.30 0.74
N LEU A 44 -7.03 -0.37 0.13
CA LEU A 44 -8.21 -0.91 0.78
C LEU A 44 -8.18 -2.43 0.67
N GLU A 45 -7.99 -3.10 1.79
CA GLU A 45 -7.86 -4.56 1.87
C GLU A 45 -9.00 -5.17 2.68
N ARG A 46 -9.58 -6.23 2.14
CA ARG A 46 -10.53 -7.08 2.86
C ARG A 46 -9.77 -8.26 3.44
N TYR A 47 -9.42 -8.16 4.72
CA TYR A 47 -8.59 -9.16 5.38
C TYR A 47 -9.41 -10.30 6.00
N SER A 48 -10.73 -10.14 6.15
CA SER A 48 -11.66 -11.22 6.53
C SER A 48 -13.08 -10.91 6.05
N VAL A 49 -13.97 -11.91 6.06
CA VAL A 49 -15.36 -11.74 5.63
C VAL A 49 -16.02 -10.64 6.46
N GLY A 50 -16.51 -9.61 5.78
CA GLY A 50 -17.17 -8.47 6.40
C GLY A 50 -16.28 -7.50 7.16
N LYS A 51 -14.95 -7.67 7.14
CA LYS A 51 -13.99 -6.72 7.72
C LYS A 51 -13.00 -6.20 6.68
N TRP A 52 -12.73 -4.91 6.78
CA TRP A 52 -11.83 -4.21 5.89
C TRP A 52 -10.86 -3.35 6.68
N ARG A 53 -9.73 -3.05 6.05
CA ARG A 53 -8.75 -2.08 6.52
C ARG A 53 -8.33 -1.19 5.37
N CYS A 54 -8.14 0.09 5.65
CA CYS A 54 -7.82 1.10 4.65
C CYS A 54 -6.60 1.90 5.09
N PHE A 55 -5.70 2.17 4.17
CA PHE A 55 -4.58 3.08 4.35
C PHE A 55 -4.65 4.15 3.26
N VAL A 56 -4.56 5.41 3.67
CA VAL A 56 -4.50 6.58 2.78
C VAL A 56 -3.30 7.41 3.19
N SER A 57 -2.41 7.73 2.25
CA SER A 57 -1.28 8.61 2.52
C SER A 57 -1.34 9.92 1.74
N ALA A 58 -0.52 10.87 2.19
CA ALA A 58 -0.23 12.10 1.48
C ALA A 58 -1.44 13.01 1.21
N ILE A 59 -2.45 12.99 2.09
CA ILE A 59 -3.50 14.01 2.09
C ILE A 59 -2.83 15.35 2.49
N PRO A 60 -2.92 16.40 1.67
CA PRO A 60 -2.19 17.63 1.93
C PRO A 60 -2.81 18.39 3.11
N SER A 61 -1.94 19.01 3.91
CA SER A 61 -2.28 20.04 4.88
C SER A 61 -1.92 21.41 4.33
N ARG A 62 -2.60 22.47 4.77
CA ARG A 62 -2.18 23.86 4.62
C ARG A 62 -1.01 24.20 5.54
N ARG A 63 -0.79 23.40 6.61
CA ARG A 63 0.34 23.55 7.52
C ARG A 63 1.64 23.22 6.80
N ARG A 64 2.69 23.92 7.20
CA ARG A 64 4.05 23.74 6.70
C ARG A 64 5.01 23.60 7.86
N ASP A 65 6.10 22.87 7.64
CA ASP A 65 7.17 22.74 8.61
C ASP A 65 8.10 23.97 8.60
N ARG A 66 9.17 23.93 9.41
CA ARG A 66 10.14 25.03 9.57
C ARG A 66 10.87 25.42 8.29
N VAL A 67 10.98 24.50 7.34
CA VAL A 67 11.65 24.74 6.05
C VAL A 67 10.64 24.92 4.92
N ASN A 68 9.39 25.26 5.27
CA ASN A 68 8.29 25.52 4.35
C ASN A 68 7.84 24.29 3.53
N THR A 69 8.22 23.08 3.95
CA THR A 69 7.75 21.84 3.32
C THR A 69 6.30 21.59 3.75
N ARG A 70 5.47 21.19 2.78
CA ARG A 70 4.06 20.89 3.04
C ARG A 70 3.95 19.67 3.96
N ILE A 71 3.20 19.82 5.05
CA ILE A 71 2.84 18.72 5.94
C ILE A 71 1.73 17.90 5.30
N ARG A 72 1.70 16.60 5.58
CA ARG A 72 0.69 15.67 5.08
C ARG A 72 0.00 14.95 6.23
N TYR A 73 -1.16 14.39 5.93
CA TYR A 73 -1.85 13.44 6.77
C TYR A 73 -1.80 12.07 6.13
N SER A 74 -1.69 11.03 6.96
CA SER A 74 -2.01 9.67 6.57
C SER A 74 -3.06 9.11 7.53
N LEU A 75 -4.00 8.36 6.98
CA LEU A 75 -5.08 7.73 7.71
C LEU A 75 -4.91 6.22 7.63
N VAL A 76 -5.04 5.56 8.78
CA VAL A 76 -5.23 4.12 8.87
C VAL A 76 -6.61 3.91 9.44
N LEU A 77 -7.41 3.08 8.78
CA LEU A 77 -8.76 2.76 9.21
C LEU A 77 -8.95 1.25 9.26
N GLN A 78 -9.77 0.79 10.20
CA GLN A 78 -10.28 -0.57 10.24
C GLN A 78 -11.77 -0.52 10.53
N GLY A 79 -12.54 -1.37 9.85
CA GLY A 79 -13.98 -1.37 10.01
C GLY A 79 -14.64 -2.65 9.51
N SER A 80 -15.95 -2.61 9.54
CA SER A 80 -16.85 -3.69 9.14
C SER A 80 -17.78 -3.23 8.01
N CYS A 81 -18.60 -4.14 7.47
CA CYS A 81 -19.66 -3.76 6.53
C CYS A 81 -20.60 -2.68 7.06
N ALA A 82 -20.80 -2.57 8.38
CA ALA A 82 -21.64 -1.52 8.97
C ALA A 82 -21.03 -0.11 8.79
N ASP A 83 -19.71 -0.01 8.61
CA ASP A 83 -18.99 1.25 8.45
C ASP A 83 -18.85 1.65 6.96
N GLN A 84 -19.46 0.90 6.04
CA GLN A 84 -19.28 1.06 4.59
C GLN A 84 -19.66 2.45 4.08
N GLU A 85 -20.78 3.00 4.54
CA GLU A 85 -21.24 4.32 4.08
C GLU A 85 -20.23 5.42 4.41
N ILE A 86 -19.65 5.37 5.62
CA ILE A 86 -18.62 6.30 6.08
C ILE A 86 -17.36 6.15 5.24
N LEU A 87 -16.96 4.91 4.96
CA LEU A 87 -15.82 4.62 4.09
C LEU A 87 -16.04 5.20 2.69
N PHE A 88 -17.22 5.04 2.10
CA PHE A 88 -17.51 5.53 0.74
C PHE A 88 -17.46 7.05 0.65
N LYS A 89 -18.05 7.74 1.63
CA LYS A 89 -17.95 9.20 1.77
C LYS A 89 -16.49 9.64 1.82
N LEU A 90 -15.70 9.04 2.72
CA LEU A 90 -14.28 9.34 2.86
C LEU A 90 -13.51 9.11 1.55
N LEU A 91 -13.71 7.96 0.90
CA LEU A 91 -13.03 7.64 -0.36
C LEU A 91 -13.40 8.62 -1.48
N GLY A 92 -14.65 9.09 -1.54
CA GLY A 92 -15.05 10.17 -2.45
C GLY A 92 -14.16 11.39 -2.32
N HIS A 93 -14.05 11.92 -1.09
CA HIS A 93 -13.21 13.10 -0.81
C HIS A 93 -11.72 12.83 -1.02
N VAL A 94 -11.21 11.67 -0.64
CA VAL A 94 -9.79 11.29 -0.85
C VAL A 94 -9.46 11.24 -2.34
N LEU A 95 -10.30 10.60 -3.15
CA LEU A 95 -10.05 10.48 -4.59
C LEU A 95 -10.19 11.82 -5.31
N GLU A 96 -11.07 12.70 -4.85
CA GLU A 96 -11.14 14.08 -5.37
C GLU A 96 -9.87 14.87 -5.07
N VAL A 97 -9.36 14.77 -3.84
CA VAL A 97 -8.05 15.34 -3.47
C VAL A 97 -6.98 14.83 -4.43
N PHE A 98 -6.87 13.52 -4.62
CA PHE A 98 -5.83 12.92 -5.47
C PHE A 98 -5.99 13.20 -6.96
N ARG A 99 -7.22 13.38 -7.46
CA ARG A 99 -7.50 13.71 -8.87
C ARG A 99 -6.84 15.02 -9.28
N THR A 100 -6.77 15.97 -8.35
CA THR A 100 -6.04 17.21 -8.57
C THR A 100 -4.55 16.95 -8.37
N ASN A 101 -3.75 16.88 -9.43
CA ASN A 101 -2.28 16.77 -9.33
C ASN A 101 -1.63 17.99 -10.02
N PRO A 102 -0.89 18.87 -9.31
CA PRO A 102 -0.54 18.77 -7.89
C PRO A 102 -1.75 18.90 -6.97
N VAL A 103 -1.68 18.20 -5.83
CA VAL A 103 -2.77 18.12 -4.85
C VAL A 103 -3.14 19.49 -4.30
N VAL A 104 -4.41 19.85 -4.42
CA VAL A 104 -4.98 21.13 -4.00
C VAL A 104 -5.10 21.20 -2.48
N GLU A 105 -4.71 22.33 -1.89
CA GLU A 105 -4.68 22.58 -0.43
C GLU A 105 -6.04 22.99 0.15
N ASN A 106 -7.09 23.10 -0.68
CA ASN A 106 -8.40 23.64 -0.32
C ASN A 106 -9.51 22.63 -0.59
N SER A 107 -9.33 21.41 -0.12
CA SER A 107 -10.38 20.39 -0.14
C SER A 107 -11.15 20.37 1.18
N LEU A 108 -12.40 19.93 1.17
CA LEU A 108 -13.19 19.75 2.39
C LEU A 108 -12.50 18.83 3.40
N LEU A 109 -11.80 17.79 2.93
CA LEU A 109 -11.07 16.86 3.80
C LEU A 109 -9.81 17.50 4.39
N THR A 110 -9.06 18.29 3.61
CA THR A 110 -7.92 19.06 4.09
C THR A 110 -8.35 20.03 5.18
N ASP A 111 -9.41 20.79 4.93
CA ASP A 111 -9.92 21.80 5.85
C ASP A 111 -10.39 21.17 7.16
N LEU A 112 -11.11 20.05 7.06
CA LEU A 112 -11.54 19.27 8.21
C LEU A 112 -10.37 18.80 9.08
N LEU A 113 -9.30 18.27 8.45
CA LEU A 113 -8.12 17.77 9.18
C LEU A 113 -7.33 18.93 9.80
N ASP A 114 -7.13 20.02 9.06
CA ASP A 114 -6.43 21.20 9.56
C ASP A 114 -7.19 21.89 10.70
N ASP A 115 -8.52 21.99 10.61
CA ASP A 115 -9.36 22.59 11.65
C ASP A 115 -9.40 21.77 12.95
N LEU A 116 -9.20 20.45 12.84
CA LEU A 116 -9.13 19.55 13.99
C LEU A 116 -7.75 19.61 14.67
N ILE A 117 -6.68 19.60 13.88
CA ILE A 117 -5.31 19.55 14.41
C ILE A 117 -4.79 20.93 14.80
N ARG A 118 -5.09 21.97 14.02
CA ARG A 118 -4.67 23.36 14.24
C ARG A 118 -3.17 23.47 14.56
N ASP A 119 -2.85 24.19 15.63
CA ASP A 119 -1.53 24.40 16.20
C ASP A 119 -1.14 23.35 17.25
N LYS A 120 -1.97 22.32 17.47
CA LYS A 120 -1.78 21.30 18.51
C LYS A 120 -0.91 20.13 18.11
N ALA A 121 -0.47 20.05 16.85
CA ALA A 121 0.28 18.91 16.34
C ALA A 121 1.54 18.59 17.17
N ASP A 122 2.40 19.56 17.45
CA ASP A 122 3.64 19.32 18.22
C ASP A 122 3.35 18.88 19.66
N GLU A 123 2.37 19.52 20.32
CA GLU A 123 1.94 19.17 21.67
C GLU A 123 1.47 17.71 21.71
N TRP A 124 0.58 17.32 20.81
CA TRP A 124 -0.02 16.00 20.74
C TRP A 124 0.94 14.90 20.24
N LEU A 125 1.96 15.25 19.44
CA LEU A 125 3.01 14.31 19.03
C LEU A 125 4.04 14.07 20.14
N SER A 126 4.25 15.05 21.02
CA SER A 126 5.21 14.92 22.14
C SER A 126 4.68 14.08 23.30
N CYS A 127 3.36 14.06 23.52
CA CYS A 127 2.74 13.28 24.58
C CYS A 127 1.31 12.85 24.22
N ALA A 128 0.95 11.61 24.54
CA ALA A 128 -0.42 11.14 24.40
C ALA A 128 -1.31 11.78 25.48
N THR A 129 -2.22 12.66 25.07
CA THR A 129 -3.15 13.34 25.98
C THR A 129 -4.58 12.79 25.81
N LYS A 130 -5.44 13.07 26.80
CA LYS A 130 -6.89 12.81 26.66
C LYS A 130 -7.51 13.57 25.48
N GLU A 131 -6.94 14.72 25.13
CA GLU A 131 -7.39 15.56 24.01
C GLU A 131 -7.18 14.86 22.67
N VAL A 132 -6.07 14.12 22.50
CA VAL A 132 -5.83 13.35 21.26
C VAL A 132 -6.94 12.33 21.02
N LYS A 133 -7.33 11.58 22.06
CA LYS A 133 -8.44 10.62 21.95
C LYS A 133 -9.76 11.32 21.61
N GLN A 134 -10.02 12.49 22.20
CA GLN A 134 -11.20 13.30 21.88
C GLN A 134 -11.17 13.81 20.43
N CYS A 135 -10.00 14.20 19.93
CA CYS A 135 -9.80 14.64 18.55
C CYS A 135 -10.08 13.49 17.56
N VAL A 136 -9.52 12.31 17.79
CA VAL A 136 -9.77 11.12 16.95
C VAL A 136 -11.26 10.74 16.94
N ASN A 137 -11.92 10.73 18.11
CA ASN A 137 -13.36 10.48 18.20
C ASN A 137 -14.21 11.57 17.50
N LEU A 138 -13.74 12.82 17.51
CA LEU A 138 -14.40 13.90 16.77
C LEU A 138 -14.19 13.75 15.26
N LEU A 139 -13.00 13.32 14.82
CA LEU A 139 -12.71 13.02 13.43
C LEU A 139 -13.62 11.92 12.88
N GLU A 140 -13.77 10.80 13.60
CA GLU A 140 -14.69 9.71 13.21
C GLU A 140 -16.13 10.23 13.03
N ARG A 141 -16.63 11.03 13.99
CA ARG A 141 -17.97 11.65 13.90
C ARG A 141 -18.10 12.60 12.72
N LYS A 142 -17.08 13.44 12.46
CA LYS A 142 -17.09 14.34 11.31
C LYS A 142 -17.02 13.59 9.98
N MET A 143 -16.28 12.49 9.91
CA MET A 143 -16.26 11.61 8.73
C MET A 143 -17.64 11.01 8.44
N ALA A 144 -18.37 10.58 9.48
CA ALA A 144 -19.75 10.10 9.32
C ALA A 144 -20.72 11.18 8.80
N GLN A 145 -20.40 12.46 9.05
CA GLN A 145 -21.17 13.64 8.63
C GLN A 145 -20.70 14.24 7.30
N LEU A 146 -19.66 13.68 6.66
CA LEU A 146 -19.21 14.15 5.36
C LEU A 146 -20.37 14.07 4.36
N GLN A 147 -20.48 15.11 3.53
CA GLN A 147 -21.40 15.09 2.40
C GLN A 147 -20.95 14.01 1.42
N ASP A 148 -21.94 13.34 0.81
CA ASP A 148 -21.67 12.37 -0.25
C ASP A 148 -20.98 13.07 -1.42
N LEU A 149 -19.77 12.61 -1.75
CA LEU A 149 -19.11 12.95 -2.99
C LEU A 149 -19.12 11.70 -3.87
N PRO A 150 -20.01 11.64 -4.88
CA PRO A 150 -20.28 10.41 -5.58
C PRO A 150 -19.05 9.92 -6.33
N LEU A 151 -18.68 8.67 -6.08
CA LEU A 151 -17.71 7.94 -6.88
C LEU A 151 -18.31 7.65 -8.26
N LYS A 152 -17.45 7.48 -9.27
CA LYS A 152 -17.91 6.92 -10.55
C LYS A 152 -18.65 5.62 -10.30
N ARG A 153 -19.78 5.43 -10.99
CA ARG A 153 -20.66 4.28 -10.81
C ARG A 153 -19.91 2.96 -10.85
N GLU A 154 -19.00 2.81 -11.80
CA GLU A 154 -18.18 1.60 -11.94
C GLU A 154 -17.34 1.31 -10.69
N LEU A 155 -16.61 2.30 -10.18
CA LEU A 155 -15.82 2.14 -8.95
C LEU A 155 -16.70 1.87 -7.73
N SER A 156 -17.84 2.56 -7.61
CA SER A 156 -18.82 2.33 -6.55
C SER A 156 -19.34 0.89 -6.56
N ASP A 157 -19.70 0.38 -7.74
CA ASP A 157 -20.17 -1.00 -7.92
C ASP A 157 -19.07 -2.02 -7.56
N GLN A 158 -17.81 -1.74 -7.91
CA GLN A 158 -16.68 -2.59 -7.53
C GLN A 158 -16.40 -2.56 -6.03
N LEU A 159 -16.44 -1.38 -5.39
CA LEU A 159 -16.29 -1.25 -3.95
C LEU A 159 -17.42 -1.98 -3.20
N GLN A 160 -18.66 -1.88 -3.68
CA GLN A 160 -19.79 -2.60 -3.11
C GLN A 160 -19.55 -4.11 -3.17
N LYS A 161 -19.19 -4.64 -4.35
CA LYS A 161 -18.88 -6.06 -4.56
C LYS A 161 -17.67 -6.51 -3.73
N PHE A 162 -16.69 -5.65 -3.56
CA PHE A 162 -15.52 -5.91 -2.72
C PHE A 162 -15.92 -6.08 -1.26
N LEU A 163 -16.72 -5.16 -0.71
CA LEU A 163 -17.10 -5.19 0.71
C LEU A 163 -18.09 -6.32 1.01
N THR A 164 -19.00 -6.65 0.09
CA THR A 164 -20.04 -7.67 0.30
C THR A 164 -19.70 -9.05 -0.25
N GLY A 165 -18.66 -9.18 -1.08
CA GLY A 165 -18.41 -10.41 -1.82
C GLY A 165 -18.12 -11.62 -0.94
N THR A 166 -18.41 -12.82 -1.45
CA THR A 166 -17.75 -14.04 -0.97
C THR A 166 -16.37 -14.13 -1.65
N ARG A 167 -15.48 -15.04 -1.21
CA ARG A 167 -14.02 -15.02 -1.51
C ARG A 167 -13.60 -14.86 -2.99
N GLU A 168 -14.49 -15.06 -3.96
CA GLU A 168 -14.22 -14.94 -5.39
C GLU A 168 -13.97 -13.50 -5.89
N SER A 169 -14.33 -12.46 -5.12
CA SER A 169 -14.05 -11.06 -5.47
C SER A 169 -12.61 -10.63 -5.17
N ALA A 170 -12.16 -9.54 -5.81
CA ALA A 170 -10.89 -8.89 -5.46
C ALA A 170 -10.81 -8.64 -3.94
N GLN A 171 -9.66 -8.93 -3.35
CA GLN A 171 -9.42 -8.75 -1.90
C GLN A 171 -8.63 -7.47 -1.61
N LEU A 172 -8.11 -6.83 -2.67
CA LEU A 172 -7.45 -5.54 -2.60
C LEU A 172 -8.00 -4.58 -3.65
N ILE A 173 -8.29 -3.34 -3.24
CA ILE A 173 -8.45 -2.18 -4.11
C ILE A 173 -7.32 -1.22 -3.76
N ALA A 174 -6.51 -0.80 -4.73
CA ALA A 174 -5.37 0.07 -4.45
C ALA A 174 -5.10 1.12 -5.54
N MET A 175 -4.52 2.23 -5.14
CA MET A 175 -3.91 3.23 -6.02
C MET A 175 -2.45 3.37 -5.57
N PHE A 176 -1.53 2.82 -6.35
CA PHE A 176 -0.09 2.87 -6.08
C PHE A 176 0.56 3.92 -6.97
N ASN A 177 1.45 4.75 -6.40
CA ASN A 177 1.88 5.98 -7.08
C ASN A 177 2.59 5.74 -8.41
N PHE A 178 3.21 4.56 -8.61
CA PHE A 178 4.05 4.20 -9.76
C PHE A 178 3.32 3.33 -10.79
N ILE A 179 1.98 3.33 -10.78
CA ILE A 179 1.15 2.51 -11.66
C ILE A 179 0.10 3.39 -12.33
N ALA A 180 0.38 3.85 -13.55
CA ALA A 180 -0.56 4.61 -14.38
C ALA A 180 -1.53 3.75 -15.19
N SER A 181 -1.17 2.50 -15.53
CA SER A 181 -1.98 1.63 -16.38
C SER A 181 -1.67 0.15 -16.15
N GLU A 182 -2.44 -0.75 -16.79
CA GLU A 182 -2.20 -2.19 -16.74
C GLU A 182 -0.85 -2.60 -17.34
N ASP A 183 -0.36 -1.83 -18.32
CA ASP A 183 0.89 -2.08 -19.02
C ASP A 183 2.13 -1.53 -18.28
N SER A 184 1.94 -0.86 -17.13
CA SER A 184 3.06 -0.35 -16.34
C SER A 184 4.00 -1.49 -15.91
N PRO A 185 5.33 -1.36 -16.06
CA PRO A 185 6.29 -2.38 -15.61
C PRO A 185 6.13 -2.79 -14.14
N SER A 186 5.78 -1.81 -13.29
CA SER A 186 5.46 -2.00 -11.88
C SER A 186 4.31 -2.98 -11.62
N VAL A 187 3.39 -3.17 -12.57
CA VAL A 187 2.32 -4.19 -12.48
C VAL A 187 2.90 -5.60 -12.59
N ALA A 188 3.91 -5.81 -13.44
CA ALA A 188 4.57 -7.11 -13.56
C ALA A 188 5.32 -7.46 -12.27
N GLU A 189 6.02 -6.50 -11.67
CA GLU A 189 6.68 -6.67 -10.38
C GLU A 189 5.67 -6.89 -9.23
N LEU A 190 4.57 -6.12 -9.21
CA LEU A 190 3.50 -6.35 -8.24
C LEU A 190 2.93 -7.76 -8.34
N ARG A 191 2.77 -8.31 -9.56
CA ARG A 191 2.37 -9.70 -9.75
C ARG A 191 3.39 -10.66 -9.13
N THR A 192 4.70 -10.50 -9.33
CA THR A 192 5.68 -11.44 -8.75
C THR A 192 5.71 -11.43 -7.22
N LEU A 193 5.41 -10.28 -6.61
CA LEU A 193 5.44 -10.09 -5.16
C LEU A 193 4.10 -10.43 -4.47
N TRP A 194 2.99 -10.38 -5.21
CA TRP A 194 1.67 -10.66 -4.66
C TRP A 194 1.46 -12.16 -4.45
N ASN A 195 1.19 -12.57 -3.20
CA ASN A 195 0.86 -13.95 -2.92
C ASN A 195 -0.56 -14.23 -3.40
N PHE A 196 -0.69 -14.93 -4.51
CA PHE A 196 -1.97 -15.16 -5.18
C PHE A 196 -3.01 -15.97 -4.40
N SER A 197 -2.64 -16.60 -3.29
CA SER A 197 -3.62 -17.10 -2.32
C SER A 197 -4.50 -15.97 -1.72
N GLN A 198 -4.08 -14.72 -1.89
CA GLN A 198 -4.77 -13.51 -1.44
C GLN A 198 -5.75 -12.94 -2.49
N GLY A 199 -5.93 -13.57 -3.65
CA GLY A 199 -6.94 -13.18 -4.65
C GLY A 199 -6.51 -12.03 -5.57
N ASN A 200 -7.48 -11.49 -6.32
CA ASN A 200 -7.26 -10.44 -7.32
C ASN A 200 -7.08 -9.05 -6.69
N ILE A 201 -6.42 -8.16 -7.42
CA ILE A 201 -6.25 -6.74 -7.07
C ILE A 201 -6.98 -5.88 -8.10
N LEU A 202 -7.82 -4.97 -7.66
CA LEU A 202 -8.34 -3.90 -8.50
C LEU A 202 -7.46 -2.66 -8.31
N LEU A 203 -6.82 -2.20 -9.37
CA LEU A 203 -5.97 -1.02 -9.34
C LEU A 203 -6.70 0.19 -9.91
N LEU A 204 -6.53 1.33 -9.26
CA LEU A 204 -6.85 2.65 -9.77
C LEU A 204 -5.56 3.22 -10.37
N ALA A 205 -5.64 3.76 -11.58
CA ALA A 205 -4.52 4.39 -12.24
C ALA A 205 -4.06 5.66 -11.49
N SER A 206 -2.76 5.75 -11.20
CA SER A 206 -2.19 6.83 -10.42
C SER A 206 -2.08 8.13 -11.21
N PRO A 207 -2.69 9.24 -10.76
CA PRO A 207 -2.47 10.55 -11.36
C PRO A 207 -1.06 11.09 -11.16
N VAL A 208 -0.29 10.52 -10.23
CA VAL A 208 1.12 10.87 -10.01
C VAL A 208 2.00 10.39 -11.16
N ASP A 209 1.64 9.27 -11.78
CA ASP A 209 2.36 8.65 -12.91
C ASP A 209 1.67 8.94 -14.26
N GLY A 210 0.77 9.93 -14.30
CA GLY A 210 0.04 10.34 -15.52
C GLY A 210 -1.20 9.49 -15.84
N GLY A 211 -1.59 8.57 -14.95
CA GLY A 211 -2.83 7.81 -15.05
C GLY A 211 -4.07 8.67 -14.76
N ASN A 212 -5.22 8.24 -15.22
CA ASN A 212 -6.50 8.84 -14.82
C ASN A 212 -7.10 8.00 -13.70
N ILE A 213 -7.28 8.57 -12.50
CA ILE A 213 -7.79 7.87 -11.31
C ILE A 213 -9.13 7.15 -11.51
N ASP A 214 -9.88 7.57 -12.52
CA ASP A 214 -11.14 6.96 -12.89
C ASP A 214 -10.98 5.67 -13.71
N ASN A 215 -9.80 5.44 -14.28
CA ASN A 215 -9.46 4.22 -14.97
C ASN A 215 -9.10 3.16 -13.92
N ILE A 216 -9.87 2.10 -13.91
CA ILE A 216 -9.63 0.94 -13.05
C ILE A 216 -9.30 -0.27 -13.90
N PHE A 217 -8.45 -1.15 -13.39
CA PHE A 217 -8.11 -2.39 -14.07
C PHE A 217 -7.80 -3.50 -13.07
N LEU A 218 -8.07 -4.74 -13.48
CA LEU A 218 -7.98 -5.90 -12.62
C LEU A 218 -6.67 -6.63 -12.86
N VAL A 219 -5.81 -6.63 -11.85
CA VAL A 219 -4.63 -7.51 -11.83
C VAL A 219 -5.04 -8.85 -11.26
N LYS A 220 -5.18 -9.83 -12.16
CA LYS A 220 -5.48 -11.21 -11.79
C LYS A 220 -4.23 -11.92 -11.30
N ALA A 221 -4.45 -12.92 -10.45
CA ALA A 221 -3.45 -13.93 -10.23
C ALA A 221 -3.09 -14.60 -11.57
N PRO A 222 -1.79 -14.87 -11.85
CA PRO A 222 -1.43 -15.78 -12.91
C PRO A 222 -2.13 -17.10 -12.62
N PRO A 223 -2.60 -17.80 -13.66
CA PRO A 223 -3.12 -19.14 -13.47
C PRO A 223 -2.06 -19.92 -12.69
N MET A 224 -2.44 -20.55 -11.58
CA MET A 224 -1.55 -21.50 -10.94
C MET A 224 -1.18 -22.47 -12.05
N SER A 225 0.06 -22.39 -12.54
CA SER A 225 0.61 -23.48 -13.30
C SER A 225 0.57 -24.62 -12.31
N VAL A 226 -0.42 -25.50 -12.48
CA VAL A 226 -0.36 -26.83 -11.88
C VAL A 226 0.88 -27.40 -12.54
N SER A 227 2.02 -27.22 -11.90
CA SER A 227 3.17 -28.06 -12.10
C SER A 227 2.71 -29.43 -11.60
N VAL A 228 1.92 -30.11 -12.43
CA VAL A 228 1.96 -31.56 -12.47
C VAL A 228 3.44 -31.81 -12.72
N PRO A 229 4.18 -32.41 -11.77
CA PRO A 229 5.50 -32.86 -12.10
C PRO A 229 5.29 -33.85 -13.24
N ASN A 230 5.61 -33.44 -14.46
CA ASN A 230 5.86 -34.39 -15.52
C ASN A 230 7.10 -35.14 -15.04
N VAL A 231 6.85 -36.23 -14.32
CA VAL A 231 7.77 -37.35 -14.16
C VAL A 231 7.85 -38.01 -15.53
N THR A 232 8.37 -37.28 -16.51
CA THR A 232 9.00 -37.86 -17.66
C THR A 232 10.45 -38.05 -17.25
N ASP A 233 10.74 -39.32 -17.00
CA ASP A 233 12.03 -39.94 -16.80
C ASP A 233 13.11 -39.34 -17.72
N ASP A 234 13.79 -38.29 -17.25
CA ASP A 234 15.00 -37.75 -17.87
C ASP A 234 16.18 -37.81 -16.88
N ARG A 235 16.23 -38.91 -16.11
CA ARG A 235 17.47 -39.38 -15.47
C ARG A 235 18.42 -39.85 -16.56
N LYS A 236 19.05 -38.94 -17.32
CA LYS A 236 20.29 -39.26 -18.05
C LYS A 236 21.20 -38.12 -18.52
N LYS A 237 20.89 -36.83 -18.32
CA LYS A 237 21.74 -35.76 -18.89
C LYS A 237 22.31 -34.70 -17.95
N THR A 238 21.91 -34.61 -16.69
CA THR A 238 22.39 -33.53 -15.79
C THR A 238 23.55 -33.92 -14.88
N THR A 239 23.83 -35.21 -14.70
CA THR A 239 24.96 -35.69 -13.86
C THR A 239 26.32 -35.52 -14.55
N GLN A 240 26.36 -35.30 -15.85
CA GLN A 240 27.61 -35.23 -16.62
C GLN A 240 28.26 -33.83 -16.65
N ARG A 241 27.56 -32.76 -16.25
CA ARG A 241 28.15 -31.40 -16.22
C ARG A 241 28.79 -31.05 -14.88
N TYR A 242 28.29 -31.55 -13.76
CA TYR A 242 28.88 -31.28 -12.44
C TYR A 242 30.15 -32.11 -12.18
N PHE A 243 30.26 -33.30 -12.77
CA PHE A 243 31.46 -34.13 -12.60
C PHE A 243 32.70 -33.54 -13.29
N THR A 244 32.52 -32.90 -14.45
CA THR A 244 33.64 -32.32 -15.21
C THR A 244 34.24 -31.08 -14.53
N PHE A 245 33.40 -30.24 -13.91
CA PHE A 245 33.90 -29.04 -13.21
C PHE A 245 34.64 -29.36 -11.91
N CYS A 246 34.18 -30.36 -11.14
CA CYS A 246 34.87 -30.78 -9.93
C CYS A 246 36.21 -31.49 -10.23
N PHE A 247 36.29 -32.26 -11.32
CA PHE A 247 37.53 -32.96 -11.69
C PHE A 247 38.62 -32.00 -12.17
N LEU A 248 38.26 -30.98 -12.96
CA LEU A 248 39.24 -30.00 -13.46
C LEU A 248 39.82 -29.13 -12.33
N GLY A 249 38.99 -28.71 -11.37
CA GLY A 249 39.44 -27.97 -10.20
C GLY A 249 40.41 -28.76 -9.33
N PHE A 250 40.16 -30.06 -9.15
CA PHE A 250 41.03 -30.93 -8.35
C PHE A 250 42.40 -31.15 -9.00
N VAL A 251 42.46 -31.35 -10.32
CA VAL A 251 43.75 -31.52 -11.04
C VAL A 251 44.61 -30.26 -10.95
N ILE A 252 44.03 -29.07 -11.06
CA ILE A 252 44.78 -27.81 -10.94
C ILE A 252 45.38 -27.64 -9.54
N ILE A 253 44.60 -27.92 -8.49
CA ILE A 253 45.06 -27.80 -7.11
C ILE A 253 46.21 -28.77 -6.81
N VAL A 254 46.10 -30.03 -7.26
CA VAL A 254 47.15 -31.04 -7.07
C VAL A 254 48.45 -30.66 -7.81
N THR A 255 48.33 -30.11 -9.03
CA THR A 255 49.51 -29.72 -9.82
C THR A 255 50.25 -28.54 -9.18
N ILE A 256 49.53 -27.55 -8.63
CA ILE A 256 50.12 -26.43 -7.89
C ILE A 256 50.84 -26.92 -6.63
N LEU A 257 50.21 -27.82 -5.86
CA LEU A 257 50.80 -28.36 -4.64
C LEU A 257 52.09 -29.15 -4.90
N ILE A 258 52.13 -29.99 -5.95
CA ILE A 258 53.33 -30.74 -6.33
C ILE A 258 54.43 -29.78 -6.80
N GLY A 259 54.10 -28.76 -7.60
CA GLY A 259 55.07 -27.75 -8.04
C GLY A 259 55.72 -27.00 -6.87
N CYS A 260 54.95 -26.64 -5.85
CA CYS A 260 55.48 -25.99 -4.65
C CYS A 260 56.36 -26.90 -3.79
N LEU A 261 56.17 -28.21 -3.84
CA LEU A 261 56.96 -29.19 -3.09
C LEU A 261 58.32 -29.49 -3.72
N VAL A 262 58.43 -29.39 -5.05
CA VAL A 262 59.69 -29.59 -5.79
C VAL A 262 60.57 -28.34 -5.79
N ALA A 263 60.00 -27.16 -5.53
CA ALA A 263 60.72 -25.88 -5.48
C ALA A 263 61.30 -25.54 -4.08
N ARG A 264 61.26 -26.48 -3.13
CA ARG A 264 61.89 -26.38 -1.80
C ARG A 264 63.00 -27.41 -1.67
#